data_AF-A0A8C9W383-F1
#
_entry.id   AF-A0A8C9W383-F1
#
_cell.length_a   1.000
_cell.length_b   1.000
_cell.length_c   1.000
_cell.angle_alpha   90.00
_cell.angle_beta   90.00
_cell.angle_gamma   90.00
#
_symmetry.space_group_name_H-M   'P 1'
#
loop_
_entity.id
_entity.type
_entity.pdbx_description
1 polymer ?
#
loop_
_entity_poly.entity_id
_entity_poly.type
_entity_poly.pdbx_seq_one_letter_code
_entity_poly.pdbx_strand_id
1 'polypeptide(L)'
;MMFCQTICAVILLIVKYNLCSACDETEYEIDGKCCPMCPPGTKVSRHCTMYTSTLCVPCTGSTFTDKPNRHRICNTCTTCNQALGLKTVKECTASSDAVCGALEGNYCIDPYEGGCRAAQKHTTCKPGHFIKHPGTDSTDTVCENCPENSFSNGSSTSCTPHTE
;
A
#
# COMPACT_ATOMS: atom_id res chain seq x y z
N MET A 1 26.40 5.88 53.89
CA MET A 1 27.11 5.23 55.00
C MET A 1 26.13 4.26 55.67
N MET A 2 26.51 2.98 55.75
CA MET A 2 26.07 1.96 56.74
C MET A 2 24.58 1.54 56.74
N PHE A 3 24.19 0.27 56.81
CA PHE A 3 24.86 -1.02 56.60
C PHE A 3 23.76 -2.08 56.36
N CYS A 4 24.06 -3.02 55.47
CA CYS A 4 23.78 -4.46 55.57
C CYS A 4 23.22 -4.93 56.93
N GLN A 5 22.02 -5.50 56.94
CA GLN A 5 21.74 -6.69 57.76
C GLN A 5 20.89 -7.69 56.96
N THR A 6 21.63 -8.68 56.47
CA THR A 6 21.23 -10.06 56.19
C THR A 6 20.21 -10.60 57.20
N ILE A 7 19.00 -10.91 56.75
CA ILE A 7 18.20 -11.98 57.35
C ILE A 7 17.66 -12.87 56.23
N CYS A 8 18.06 -14.13 56.32
CA CYS A 8 17.69 -15.28 55.53
C CYS A 8 16.19 -15.31 55.15
N ALA A 9 15.89 -15.11 53.87
CA ALA A 9 14.68 -15.62 53.25
C ALA A 9 15.07 -16.32 51.95
N VAL A 10 15.43 -17.61 52.08
CA VAL A 10 15.89 -18.52 51.03
C VAL A 10 14.71 -18.97 50.14
N ILE A 11 13.93 -18.03 49.60
CA ILE A 11 12.72 -18.35 48.79
C ILE A 11 12.65 -17.50 47.51
N LEU A 12 13.78 -17.33 46.80
CA LEU A 12 13.78 -16.73 45.44
C LEU A 12 14.81 -17.37 44.49
N LEU A 13 14.94 -18.70 44.50
CA LEU A 13 15.78 -19.42 43.52
C LEU A 13 15.04 -20.50 42.71
N ILE A 14 13.70 -20.49 42.71
CA ILE A 14 12.88 -21.40 41.87
C ILE A 14 12.07 -20.66 40.81
N VAL A 15 12.17 -19.34 40.72
CA VAL A 15 11.83 -18.68 39.46
C VAL A 15 13.03 -18.94 38.56
N LYS A 16 12.99 -20.03 37.80
CA LYS A 16 13.71 -20.09 36.52
C LYS A 16 13.26 -18.84 35.78
N TYR A 17 14.04 -17.77 35.89
CA TYR A 17 13.92 -16.64 34.99
C TYR A 17 14.17 -17.27 33.63
N ASN A 18 13.09 -17.54 32.90
CA ASN A 18 13.18 -17.82 31.48
C ASN A 18 13.85 -16.58 30.92
N LEU A 19 15.17 -16.65 30.73
CA LEU A 19 15.91 -15.67 29.96
C LEU A 19 15.58 -15.92 28.49
N CYS A 20 14.29 -15.83 28.17
CA CYS A 20 13.82 -15.69 26.81
C CYS A 20 14.00 -14.21 26.52
N SER A 21 15.22 -13.83 26.14
CA SER A 21 15.37 -12.59 25.40
C SER A 21 14.63 -12.83 24.09
N ALA A 22 13.53 -12.12 23.88
CA ALA A 22 12.96 -12.00 22.54
C ALA A 22 14.08 -11.54 21.59
N CYS A 23 14.03 -12.00 20.34
CA CYS A 23 14.94 -11.51 19.32
C CYS A 23 14.81 -9.99 19.15
N ASP A 24 15.88 -9.36 18.64
CA ASP A 24 15.85 -7.93 18.28
C ASP A 24 14.74 -7.65 17.23
N GLU A 25 14.28 -6.40 17.13
CA GLU A 25 13.28 -5.97 16.13
C GLU A 25 13.68 -6.32 14.69
N THR A 26 14.98 -6.42 14.41
CA THR A 26 15.54 -6.75 13.09
C THR A 26 15.86 -8.25 12.92
N GLU A 27 15.47 -9.08 13.88
CA GLU A 27 15.73 -10.51 13.91
C GLU A 27 14.43 -11.32 14.03
N TYR A 28 14.45 -12.56 13.57
CA TYR A 28 13.37 -13.52 13.75
C TYR A 28 13.86 -14.77 14.45
N GLU A 29 13.01 -15.35 15.28
CA GLU A 29 13.29 -16.62 15.94
C GLU A 29 13.06 -17.79 14.98
N ILE A 30 14.02 -18.70 14.93
CA ILE A 30 13.86 -20.04 14.35
C ILE A 30 14.69 -21.04 15.15
N ASP A 31 14.06 -22.15 15.55
CA ASP A 31 14.66 -23.20 16.38
C ASP A 31 15.36 -22.68 17.65
N GLY A 32 14.75 -21.68 18.32
CA GLY A 32 15.26 -21.07 19.54
C GLY A 32 16.49 -20.17 19.33
N LYS A 33 16.77 -19.75 18.09
CA LYS A 33 17.87 -18.83 17.73
C LYS A 33 17.33 -17.60 17.04
N CYS A 34 17.96 -16.47 17.31
CA CYS A 34 17.67 -15.22 16.60
C CYS A 34 18.51 -15.13 15.34
N CYS A 35 17.83 -14.95 14.21
CA CYS A 35 18.43 -14.80 12.90
C CYS A 35 18.11 -13.42 12.33
N PRO A 36 19.06 -12.74 11.67
CA PRO A 36 18.78 -11.47 11.03
C PRO A 36 17.74 -11.64 9.90
N MET A 37 16.79 -10.72 9.83
CA MET A 37 15.78 -10.67 8.77
C MET A 37 16.40 -10.32 7.42
N CYS A 38 15.72 -10.71 6.35
CA CYS A 38 16.03 -10.26 5.00
C CYS A 38 15.51 -8.84 4.78
N PRO A 39 16.28 -7.94 4.14
CA PRO A 39 15.80 -6.59 3.84
C PRO A 39 14.66 -6.61 2.81
N PRO A 40 13.88 -5.52 2.71
CA PRO A 40 12.94 -5.31 1.60
C PRO A 40 13.61 -5.57 0.25
N GLY A 41 12.87 -6.15 -0.70
CA GLY A 41 13.47 -6.58 -1.97
C GLY A 41 13.92 -8.03 -1.99
N THR A 42 13.98 -8.71 -0.85
CA THR A 42 14.60 -10.03 -0.74
C THR A 42 13.81 -10.98 0.14
N LYS A 43 14.02 -12.27 -0.07
CA LYS A 43 13.42 -13.37 0.67
C LYS A 43 14.47 -14.34 1.19
N VAL A 44 14.13 -15.10 2.22
CA VAL A 44 14.97 -16.15 2.79
C VAL A 44 15.11 -17.31 1.79
N SER A 45 16.35 -17.54 1.35
CA SER A 45 16.74 -18.76 0.65
C SER A 45 17.14 -19.84 1.66
N ARG A 46 17.98 -19.47 2.64
CA ARG A 46 18.44 -20.35 3.73
C ARG A 46 18.41 -19.61 5.05
N HIS A 47 17.84 -20.24 6.07
CA HIS A 47 17.87 -19.69 7.43
C HIS A 47 19.31 -19.63 7.97
N CYS A 48 19.50 -18.78 8.98
CA CYS A 48 20.77 -18.73 9.67
C CYS A 48 21.04 -20.07 10.39
N THR A 49 22.31 -20.32 10.68
CA THR A 49 22.75 -21.42 11.54
C THR A 49 23.54 -20.80 12.70
N MET A 50 24.10 -21.64 13.58
CA MET A 50 25.00 -21.14 14.62
C MET A 50 26.23 -20.39 14.06
N TYR A 51 26.63 -20.70 12.82
CA TYR A 51 27.87 -20.20 12.22
C TYR A 51 27.66 -19.34 10.97
N THR A 52 26.42 -19.22 10.49
CA THR A 52 26.13 -18.52 9.23
C THR A 52 24.91 -17.65 9.38
N SER A 53 24.95 -16.44 8.81
CA SER A 53 23.79 -15.54 8.73
C SER A 53 22.69 -16.09 7.80
N THR A 54 21.50 -15.49 7.86
CA THR A 54 20.40 -15.74 6.92
C THR A 54 20.87 -15.42 5.50
N LEU A 55 20.67 -16.35 4.57
CA LEU A 55 20.92 -16.10 3.16
C LEU A 55 19.65 -15.54 2.52
N CYS A 56 19.75 -14.30 2.05
CA CYS A 56 18.68 -13.60 1.36
C CYS A 56 18.93 -13.55 -0.14
N VAL A 57 17.88 -13.72 -0.94
CA VAL A 57 17.94 -13.61 -2.40
C VAL A 57 16.87 -12.64 -2.89
N PRO A 58 17.09 -11.93 -4.01
CA PRO A 58 16.12 -10.98 -4.53
C PRO A 58 14.77 -11.62 -4.85
N CYS A 59 13.70 -10.84 -4.66
CA CYS A 59 12.42 -11.12 -5.30
C CYS A 59 12.59 -10.99 -6.83
N THR A 60 11.96 -11.90 -7.57
CA THR A 60 12.05 -11.97 -9.03
C THR A 60 10.65 -12.07 -9.64
N GLY A 61 10.54 -11.73 -10.93
CA GLY A 61 9.25 -11.65 -11.61
C GLY A 61 8.34 -10.59 -10.97
N SER A 62 7.03 -10.82 -11.00
CA SER A 62 6.01 -9.93 -10.43
C SER A 62 5.81 -10.17 -8.93
N THR A 63 6.90 -10.09 -8.15
CA THR A 63 6.85 -10.26 -6.69
C THR A 63 7.70 -9.25 -5.92
N PHE A 64 7.32 -8.96 -4.68
CA PHE A 64 7.97 -7.97 -3.83
C PHE A 64 7.95 -8.31 -2.33
N THR A 65 8.78 -7.62 -1.54
CA THR A 65 8.68 -7.51 -0.08
C THR A 65 9.02 -6.08 0.33
N ASP A 66 8.16 -5.41 1.08
CA ASP A 66 8.25 -3.99 1.42
C ASP A 66 8.90 -3.72 2.78
N LYS A 67 9.06 -4.75 3.61
CA LYS A 67 9.59 -4.67 4.98
C LYS A 67 10.67 -5.75 5.23
N PRO A 68 11.52 -5.56 6.25
CA PRO A 68 12.35 -6.63 6.77
C PRO A 68 11.51 -7.85 7.08
N ASN A 69 11.95 -9.03 6.61
CA ASN A 69 11.09 -10.21 6.64
C ASN A 69 11.86 -11.52 6.86
N ARG A 70 11.08 -12.57 7.17
CA ARG A 70 11.54 -13.96 7.28
C ARG A 70 10.92 -14.88 6.22
N HIS A 71 10.31 -14.32 5.17
CA HIS A 71 9.53 -15.08 4.21
C HIS A 71 10.42 -15.85 3.24
N ARG A 72 10.02 -17.07 2.85
CA ARG A 72 10.68 -17.85 1.79
C ARG A 72 10.14 -17.56 0.39
N ILE A 73 9.03 -16.85 0.31
CA ILE A 73 8.30 -16.49 -0.90
C ILE A 73 7.95 -15.01 -0.81
N CYS A 74 8.16 -14.26 -1.89
CA CYS A 74 7.80 -12.85 -1.95
C CYS A 74 6.29 -12.69 -2.23
N ASN A 75 5.72 -11.56 -1.84
CA ASN A 75 4.33 -11.25 -2.12
C ASN A 75 4.13 -11.03 -3.62
N THR A 76 2.97 -11.41 -4.16
CA THR A 76 2.68 -11.13 -5.58
C THR A 76 2.33 -9.66 -5.74
N CYS A 77 2.84 -9.03 -6.79
CA CYS A 77 2.50 -7.64 -7.09
C CYS A 77 1.01 -7.50 -7.43
N THR A 78 0.41 -6.41 -6.97
CA THR A 78 -0.91 -5.98 -7.39
C THR A 78 -0.93 -5.74 -8.90
N THR A 79 -2.00 -6.19 -9.57
CA THR A 79 -2.25 -5.92 -10.98
C THR A 79 -3.43 -4.96 -11.12
N CYS A 80 -3.20 -3.81 -11.74
CA CYS A 80 -4.23 -2.80 -11.92
C CYS A 80 -5.15 -3.18 -13.08
N ASN A 81 -6.36 -3.66 -12.75
CA ASN A 81 -7.30 -4.15 -13.74
C ASN A 81 -8.04 -3.01 -14.45
N GLN A 82 -7.79 -2.85 -15.75
CA GLN A 82 -8.47 -1.85 -16.58
C GLN A 82 -9.99 -2.03 -16.64
N ALA A 83 -10.51 -3.26 -16.45
CA ALA A 83 -11.95 -3.51 -16.38
C ALA A 83 -12.60 -2.89 -15.12
N LEU A 84 -11.80 -2.58 -14.09
CA LEU A 84 -12.21 -1.83 -12.90
C LEU A 84 -11.93 -0.31 -13.04
N GLY A 85 -11.62 0.15 -14.25
CA GLY A 85 -11.29 1.56 -14.50
C GLY A 85 -9.93 1.97 -13.95
N LEU A 86 -9.00 1.05 -13.72
CA LEU A 86 -7.70 1.34 -13.10
C LEU A 86 -6.55 1.37 -14.09
N LYS A 87 -5.49 2.12 -13.74
CA LYS A 87 -4.17 2.08 -14.36
C LYS A 87 -3.07 1.96 -13.32
N THR A 88 -1.94 1.37 -13.69
CA THR A 88 -0.73 1.42 -12.88
C THR A 88 -0.19 2.84 -12.86
N VAL A 89 -0.07 3.44 -11.69
CA VAL A 89 0.55 4.77 -11.50
C VAL A 89 1.95 4.68 -10.92
N LYS A 90 2.26 3.57 -10.24
CA LYS A 90 3.60 3.21 -9.81
C LYS A 90 3.83 1.73 -10.09
N GLU A 91 4.90 1.43 -10.80
CA GLU A 91 5.28 0.05 -11.11
C GLU A 91 5.72 -0.71 -9.86
N CYS A 92 5.46 -2.02 -9.88
CA CYS A 92 5.99 -2.92 -8.86
C CYS A 92 7.52 -3.01 -8.98
N THR A 93 8.19 -3.05 -7.83
CA THR A 93 9.63 -3.33 -7.74
C THR A 93 9.84 -4.47 -6.77
N ALA A 94 11.06 -5.03 -6.70
CA ALA A 94 11.34 -6.06 -5.71
C ALA A 94 11.02 -5.60 -4.26
N SER A 95 11.15 -4.30 -3.96
CA SER A 95 10.97 -3.74 -2.62
C SER A 95 9.67 -2.94 -2.43
N SER A 96 8.77 -2.90 -3.41
CA SER A 96 7.50 -2.18 -3.28
C SER A 96 6.44 -2.73 -4.21
N ASP A 97 5.20 -2.78 -3.73
CA ASP A 97 4.07 -3.15 -4.59
C ASP A 97 3.83 -2.10 -5.70
N ALA A 98 3.09 -2.52 -6.73
CA ALA A 98 2.45 -1.61 -7.66
C ALA A 98 1.36 -0.78 -6.97
N VAL A 99 1.16 0.43 -7.45
CA VAL A 99 0.06 1.30 -7.00
C VAL A 99 -0.90 1.53 -8.16
N CYS A 100 -2.18 1.33 -7.91
CA CYS A 100 -3.24 1.57 -8.87
C CYS A 100 -3.87 2.95 -8.66
N GLY A 101 -4.19 3.62 -9.77
CA GLY A 101 -4.97 4.86 -9.78
C GLY A 101 -6.09 4.77 -10.82
N ALA A 102 -6.95 5.80 -10.86
CA ALA A 102 -8.00 5.88 -11.86
C ALA A 102 -7.41 5.99 -13.28
N LEU A 103 -7.97 5.22 -14.21
CA LEU A 103 -7.70 5.34 -15.64
C LEU A 103 -8.18 6.70 -16.14
N GLU A 104 -7.60 7.20 -17.23
CA GLU A 104 -8.05 8.46 -17.83
C GLU A 104 -9.54 8.43 -18.17
N GLY A 105 -10.24 9.53 -17.88
CA GLY A 105 -11.69 9.63 -17.99
C GLY A 105 -12.46 8.85 -16.92
N ASN A 106 -11.80 8.43 -15.83
CA ASN A 106 -12.43 7.79 -14.67
C ASN A 106 -12.05 8.54 -13.38
N TYR A 107 -12.86 8.36 -12.35
CA TYR A 107 -12.59 8.83 -10.99
C TYR A 107 -12.67 7.66 -10.01
N CYS A 108 -11.89 7.73 -8.93
CA CYS A 108 -11.84 6.69 -7.91
C CYS A 108 -13.12 6.65 -7.08
N ILE A 109 -13.68 5.45 -6.90
CA ILE A 109 -14.86 5.20 -6.05
C ILE A 109 -14.54 4.33 -4.83
N ASP A 110 -13.38 3.67 -4.82
CA ASP A 110 -12.87 2.88 -3.68
C ASP A 110 -11.39 3.23 -3.41
N PRO A 111 -11.12 4.35 -2.71
CA PRO A 111 -9.77 4.81 -2.42
C PRO A 111 -9.13 4.01 -1.28
N TYR A 112 -7.81 3.85 -1.33
CA TYR A 112 -6.97 3.39 -0.22
C TYR A 112 -5.73 4.28 -0.08
N GLU A 113 -4.92 4.01 0.94
CA GLU A 113 -3.69 4.79 1.17
C GLU A 113 -2.77 4.76 -0.07
N GLY A 114 -2.69 5.89 -0.76
CA GLY A 114 -1.86 6.08 -1.93
C GLY A 114 -2.43 5.56 -3.27
N GLY A 115 -3.64 4.99 -3.32
CA GLY A 115 -4.18 4.45 -4.57
C GLY A 115 -5.69 4.20 -4.61
N CYS A 116 -6.13 3.47 -5.63
CA CYS A 116 -7.54 3.18 -5.92
C CYS A 116 -7.80 1.70 -6.27
N ARG A 117 -8.83 1.10 -5.67
CA ARG A 117 -9.25 -0.31 -5.90
C ARG A 117 -10.35 -0.47 -6.95
N ALA A 118 -11.14 0.58 -7.16
CA ALA A 118 -12.16 0.62 -8.19
C ALA A 118 -12.42 2.06 -8.61
N ALA A 119 -12.59 2.28 -9.91
CA ALA A 119 -12.90 3.57 -10.49
C ALA A 119 -14.08 3.46 -11.46
N GLN A 120 -14.74 4.60 -11.68
CA GLN A 120 -15.89 4.71 -12.56
C GLN A 120 -15.63 5.78 -13.62
N LYS A 121 -16.16 5.58 -14.83
CA LYS A 121 -16.07 6.58 -15.89
C LYS A 121 -16.74 7.88 -15.47
N HIS A 122 -16.15 8.99 -15.90
CA HIS A 122 -16.74 10.30 -15.73
C HIS A 122 -18.09 10.41 -16.45
N THR A 123 -19.03 11.09 -15.82
CA THR A 123 -20.30 11.45 -16.40
C THR A 123 -20.07 12.31 -17.65
N THR A 124 -20.69 11.91 -18.76
CA THR A 124 -20.73 12.71 -19.99
C THR A 124 -21.94 13.63 -19.93
N CYS A 125 -21.74 14.94 -20.04
CA CYS A 125 -22.85 15.87 -20.06
C CYS A 125 -23.63 15.74 -21.38
N LYS A 126 -24.95 15.80 -21.27
CA LYS A 126 -25.85 15.72 -22.43
C LYS A 126 -25.97 17.08 -23.14
N PRO A 127 -26.44 17.13 -24.40
CA PRO A 127 -26.82 18.38 -25.04
C PRO A 127 -27.79 19.19 -24.18
N GLY A 128 -27.60 20.51 -24.17
CA GLY A 128 -28.30 21.44 -23.27
C GLY A 128 -27.67 21.59 -21.89
N HIS A 129 -26.62 20.82 -21.57
CA HIS A 129 -25.79 21.03 -20.38
C HIS A 129 -24.40 21.55 -20.76
N PHE A 130 -23.75 22.26 -19.85
CA PHE A 130 -22.32 22.55 -19.87
C PHE A 130 -21.60 21.87 -18.71
N ILE A 131 -20.29 21.69 -18.85
CA ILE A 131 -19.41 21.16 -17.80
C ILE A 131 -19.16 22.30 -16.81
N LYS A 132 -19.82 22.23 -15.66
CA LYS A 132 -19.59 23.18 -14.55
C LYS A 132 -18.25 22.92 -13.87
N HIS A 133 -17.99 21.66 -13.56
CA HIS A 133 -16.71 21.20 -13.02
C HIS A 133 -16.23 19.98 -13.79
N PRO A 134 -15.00 19.99 -14.34
CA PRO A 134 -14.46 18.81 -14.99
C PRO A 134 -14.19 17.70 -13.96
N GLY A 135 -14.34 16.45 -14.38
CA GLY A 135 -13.95 15.30 -13.57
C GLY A 135 -12.44 15.28 -13.30
N THR A 136 -12.07 14.74 -12.14
CA THR A 136 -10.68 14.52 -11.71
C THR A 136 -10.46 13.02 -11.47
N ASP A 137 -9.27 12.63 -11.02
CA ASP A 137 -8.99 11.26 -10.59
C ASP A 137 -9.79 10.82 -9.35
N SER A 138 -10.43 11.75 -8.65
CA SER A 138 -11.12 11.54 -7.37
C SER A 138 -12.56 12.05 -7.37
N THR A 139 -12.96 12.84 -8.36
CA THR A 139 -14.31 13.42 -8.45
C THR A 139 -14.90 13.25 -9.85
N ASP A 140 -16.21 13.05 -9.91
CA ASP A 140 -16.92 13.00 -11.18
C ASP A 140 -17.06 14.38 -11.85
N THR A 141 -17.35 14.40 -13.14
CA THR A 141 -17.77 15.58 -13.89
C THR A 141 -19.12 16.07 -13.39
N VAL A 142 -19.21 17.38 -13.12
CA VAL A 142 -20.46 18.05 -12.73
C VAL A 142 -21.02 18.79 -13.94
N CYS A 143 -22.23 18.42 -14.34
CA CYS A 143 -22.96 19.04 -15.44
C CYS A 143 -24.04 20.00 -14.91
N GLU A 144 -24.26 21.11 -15.61
CA GLU A 144 -25.32 22.08 -15.29
C GLU A 144 -26.10 22.45 -16.54
N ASN A 145 -27.39 22.78 -16.39
CA ASN A 145 -28.24 23.22 -17.49
C ASN A 145 -27.74 24.55 -18.07
N CYS A 146 -27.82 24.68 -19.39
CA CYS A 146 -27.66 25.98 -20.02
C CYS A 146 -28.79 26.93 -19.63
N PRO A 147 -28.50 28.23 -19.38
CA PRO A 147 -29.52 29.24 -19.17
C PRO A 147 -30.38 29.40 -20.43
N GLU A 148 -31.56 29.99 -20.27
CA GLU A 148 -32.45 30.31 -21.38
C GLU A 148 -31.72 31.08 -22.49
N ASN A 149 -32.10 30.81 -23.73
CA ASN A 149 -31.48 31.38 -24.94
C ASN A 149 -29.99 31.04 -25.13
N SER A 150 -29.50 29.92 -24.58
CA SER A 150 -28.15 29.41 -24.83
C SER A 150 -28.13 27.89 -25.01
N PHE A 151 -27.09 27.37 -25.64
CA PHE A 151 -26.93 25.94 -25.91
C PHE A 151 -25.50 25.46 -25.70
N SER A 152 -25.35 24.14 -25.50
CA SER A 152 -24.08 23.43 -25.49
C SER A 152 -24.32 22.00 -25.97
N ASN A 153 -23.31 21.39 -26.58
CA ASN A 153 -23.33 19.99 -26.99
C ASN A 153 -22.98 19.02 -25.84
N GLY A 154 -22.71 19.53 -24.63
CA GLY A 154 -22.30 18.73 -23.47
C GLY A 154 -20.80 18.51 -23.32
N SER A 155 -19.97 18.98 -24.27
CA SER A 155 -18.50 18.91 -24.14
C SER A 155 -17.85 20.21 -23.70
N SER A 156 -18.61 21.31 -23.70
CA SER A 156 -18.09 22.66 -23.41
C SER A 156 -18.19 23.02 -21.93
N THR A 157 -17.26 23.84 -21.44
CA THR A 157 -17.28 24.40 -20.07
C THR A 157 -18.17 25.63 -19.92
N SER A 158 -18.84 26.05 -21.00
CA SER A 158 -19.79 27.16 -21.04
C SER A 158 -20.84 26.94 -22.12
N CYS A 159 -21.94 27.69 -22.05
CA CYS A 159 -22.99 27.70 -23.06
C CYS A 159 -22.77 28.84 -24.07
N THR A 160 -23.12 28.60 -25.32
CA THR A 160 -23.10 29.57 -26.41
C THR A 160 -24.49 30.20 -26.54
N PRO A 161 -24.63 31.54 -26.59
CA PRO A 161 -25.90 32.19 -26.86
C PRO A 161 -26.46 31.77 -28.22
N HIS A 162 -27.79 31.69 -28.35
CA HIS A 162 -28.42 31.56 -29.66
C HIS A 162 -28.22 32.85 -30.46
N THR A 163 -27.86 32.70 -31.74
CA THR A 163 -27.95 33.80 -32.72
C THR A 163 -29.40 33.93 -33.17
N GLU A 164 -29.86 35.19 -33.25
CA GLU A 164 -31.15 35.55 -33.87
C GLU A 164 -31.19 35.21 -35.37
#